data_AF-V2X5J4-F1
#
_entry.id   AF-V2X5J4-F1
#
_cell.length_a   1.000
_cell.length_b   1.000
_cell.length_c   1.000
_cell.angle_alpha   90.00
_cell.angle_beta   90.00
_cell.angle_gamma   90.00
#
_symmetry.space_group_name_H-M   'P 1'
#
loop_
_entity.id
_entity.type
_entity.pdbx_description
1 polymer ?
#
loop_
_entity_poly.entity_id
_entity_poly.type
_entity_poly.pdbx_seq_one_letter_code
_entity_poly.pdbx_strand_id
1 'polypeptide(L)'
;MAIQFAFQELFTIQSILVKPIATVGLTLLLFGFYVPLFSQSLHFLFTRRNAINRRLHLAWITSLFFVATAASFINAASHVWDSVVAFRALQTQDMIPLVAYSQGNKEKTGVIAATYVGYVVTNCIADSVLIHRLCTIWGSSRLVVAFPVLASVVANAVGLVAAIMKTIASRDTSDPALYALYLKAVSYQIGYYATNAAVNGMITLMIAGRIWCVARDTRHAYLNNLAGNTIDPWLKSIITMILESGSMYPMLLIVHAVLTRNASSIGIPIDLTPAVILVAGIAPTSIIAWSSFNLCTQENRYARNSTPQFELSSVEAVKTEVSCITIQSSNDLTNV
;
A
#
# COMPACT_ATOMS: atom_id res chain seq x y z
N MET A 1 10.72 -40.98 -16.88
CA MET A 1 9.71 -40.62 -17.90
C MET A 1 8.89 -39.40 -17.48
N ALA A 2 7.97 -39.47 -16.49
CA ALA A 2 7.13 -38.32 -16.11
C ALA A 2 7.89 -37.00 -15.81
N ILE A 3 9.03 -37.08 -15.10
CA ILE A 3 9.91 -35.93 -14.81
C ILE A 3 10.38 -35.20 -16.09
N GLN A 4 10.61 -35.96 -17.17
CA GLN A 4 11.19 -35.46 -18.42
C GLN A 4 10.19 -34.65 -19.25
N PHE A 5 8.90 -34.98 -19.16
CA PHE A 5 7.81 -34.21 -19.77
C PHE A 5 7.64 -32.84 -19.09
N ALA A 6 7.68 -32.81 -17.74
CA ALA A 6 7.59 -31.57 -16.97
C ALA A 6 8.75 -30.60 -17.27
N PHE A 7 9.96 -31.13 -17.56
CA PHE A 7 11.10 -30.32 -17.94
C PHE A 7 10.93 -29.61 -19.29
N GLN A 8 10.30 -30.23 -20.30
CA GLN A 8 10.22 -29.62 -21.64
C GLN A 8 9.35 -28.35 -21.67
N GLU A 9 8.22 -28.31 -20.96
CA GLU A 9 7.39 -27.09 -20.91
C GLU A 9 8.07 -25.97 -20.10
N LEU A 10 8.68 -26.32 -18.95
CA LEU A 10 9.41 -25.36 -18.11
C LEU A 10 10.57 -24.66 -18.85
N PHE A 11 11.22 -25.36 -19.78
CA PHE A 11 12.39 -24.90 -20.54
C PHE A 11 12.07 -24.20 -21.87
N THR A 12 10.81 -23.84 -22.12
CA THR A 12 10.45 -22.97 -23.24
C THR A 12 11.23 -21.65 -23.17
N ILE A 13 11.85 -21.19 -24.27
CA ILE A 13 12.64 -19.94 -24.32
C ILE A 13 11.85 -18.73 -23.74
N GLN A 14 10.54 -18.70 -24.00
CA GLN A 14 9.60 -17.73 -23.46
C GLN A 14 9.53 -17.72 -21.92
N SER A 15 9.56 -18.90 -21.27
CA SER A 15 9.60 -19.03 -19.80
C SER A 15 10.87 -18.41 -19.23
N ILE A 16 12.03 -18.70 -19.84
CA ILE A 16 13.36 -18.30 -19.35
C ILE A 16 13.63 -16.80 -19.56
N LEU A 17 13.16 -16.21 -20.66
CA LEU A 17 13.42 -14.80 -20.97
C LEU A 17 12.27 -13.86 -20.61
N VAL A 18 11.01 -14.21 -20.89
CA VAL A 18 9.88 -13.30 -20.63
C VAL A 18 9.61 -13.19 -19.12
N LYS A 19 9.78 -14.26 -18.34
CA LYS A 19 9.57 -14.21 -16.88
C LYS A 19 10.43 -13.15 -16.17
N PRO A 20 11.78 -13.17 -16.25
CA PRO A 20 12.58 -12.15 -15.57
C PRO A 20 12.33 -10.75 -16.15
N ILE A 21 12.20 -10.60 -17.47
CA ILE A 21 12.01 -9.30 -18.13
C ILE A 21 10.68 -8.65 -17.69
N ALA A 22 9.57 -9.39 -17.76
CA ALA A 22 8.25 -8.89 -17.33
C ALA A 22 8.20 -8.62 -15.83
N THR A 23 8.79 -9.50 -15.01
CA THR A 23 8.80 -9.37 -13.55
C THR A 23 9.63 -8.17 -13.09
N VAL A 24 10.83 -7.98 -13.65
CA VAL A 24 11.69 -6.81 -13.38
C VAL A 24 11.05 -5.53 -13.91
N GLY A 25 10.53 -5.54 -15.14
CA GLY A 25 9.87 -4.38 -15.74
C GLY A 25 8.67 -3.89 -14.93
N LEU A 26 7.81 -4.81 -14.47
CA LEU A 26 6.69 -4.50 -13.59
C LEU A 26 7.15 -3.99 -12.21
N THR A 27 8.22 -4.57 -11.66
CA THR A 27 8.80 -4.11 -10.39
C THR A 27 9.35 -2.67 -10.51
N LEU A 28 10.05 -2.36 -11.60
CA LEU A 28 10.58 -1.01 -11.87
C LEU A 28 9.46 0.01 -12.11
N LEU A 29 8.40 -0.36 -12.83
CA LEU A 29 7.23 0.48 -13.07
C LEU A 29 6.52 0.84 -11.75
N LEU A 30 6.23 -0.17 -10.92
CA LEU A 30 5.58 0.04 -9.62
C LEU A 30 6.47 0.80 -8.64
N PHE A 31 7.79 0.57 -8.65
CA PHE A 31 8.74 1.35 -7.87
C PHE A 31 8.78 2.82 -8.32
N GLY A 32 8.77 3.08 -9.63
CA GLY A 32 8.67 4.43 -10.21
C GLY A 32 7.41 5.18 -9.81
N PHE A 33 6.30 4.47 -9.56
CA PHE A 33 5.08 5.05 -8.97
C PHE A 33 5.16 5.20 -7.43
N TYR A 34 5.88 4.31 -6.74
CA TYR A 34 6.00 4.35 -5.28
C TYR A 34 6.88 5.49 -4.77
N VAL A 35 7.99 5.78 -5.46
CA VAL A 35 8.93 6.87 -5.11
C VAL A 35 8.25 8.25 -4.97
N PRO A 36 7.44 8.76 -5.92
CA PRO A 36 6.76 10.05 -5.75
C PRO A 36 5.69 10.02 -4.66
N LEU A 37 4.94 8.93 -4.49
CA LEU A 37 3.94 8.78 -3.41
C LEU A 37 4.59 8.81 -2.01
N PHE A 38 5.71 8.10 -1.86
CA PHE A 38 6.54 8.14 -0.66
C PHE A 38 7.07 9.56 -0.42
N SER A 39 7.60 10.22 -1.46
CA SER A 39 8.15 11.57 -1.38
C SER A 39 7.10 12.63 -0.98
N GLN A 40 5.91 12.59 -1.59
CA GLN A 40 4.78 13.48 -1.22
C GLN A 40 4.31 13.25 0.23
N SER A 41 4.21 11.99 0.64
CA SER A 41 3.83 11.63 2.02
C SER A 41 4.87 12.11 3.02
N LEU A 42 6.15 11.86 2.75
CA LEU A 42 7.27 12.26 3.58
C LEU A 42 7.38 13.79 3.69
N HIS A 43 7.25 14.51 2.57
CA HIS A 43 7.21 15.97 2.54
C HIS A 43 6.11 16.51 3.46
N PHE A 44 4.87 16.04 3.33
CA PHE A 44 3.76 16.48 4.19
C PHE A 44 4.01 16.21 5.69
N LEU A 45 4.58 15.04 6.04
CA LEU A 45 4.96 14.71 7.41
C LEU A 45 6.10 15.58 7.97
N PHE A 46 6.95 16.15 7.11
CA PHE A 46 7.94 17.15 7.53
C PHE A 46 7.35 18.56 7.65
N THR A 47 6.51 19.00 6.69
CA THR A 47 5.89 20.34 6.72
C THR A 47 4.97 20.54 7.93
N ARG A 48 4.13 19.55 8.28
CA ARG A 48 3.18 19.68 9.41
C ARG A 48 3.80 19.32 10.75
N ARG A 49 4.47 20.29 11.37
CA ARG A 49 5.12 20.18 12.69
C ARG A 49 4.19 19.61 13.79
N ASN A 50 2.91 19.96 13.77
CA ASN A 50 1.91 19.68 14.83
C ASN A 50 1.08 18.39 14.63
N ALA A 51 1.45 17.49 13.72
CA ALA A 51 0.72 16.22 13.57
C ALA A 51 0.86 15.33 14.83
N ILE A 52 -0.26 14.87 15.39
CA ILE A 52 -0.27 13.89 16.48
C ILE A 52 0.43 12.60 15.98
N ASN A 53 1.26 11.99 16.84
CA ASN A 53 2.01 10.77 16.52
C ASN A 53 2.94 10.85 15.28
N ARG A 54 3.35 12.05 14.84
CA ARG A 54 4.19 12.28 13.64
C ARG A 54 5.39 11.33 13.51
N ARG A 55 6.09 11.05 14.62
CA ARG A 55 7.26 10.14 14.65
C ARG A 55 6.89 8.69 14.30
N LEU A 56 5.74 8.20 14.75
CA LEU A 56 5.26 6.84 14.45
C LEU A 56 4.84 6.72 12.98
N HIS A 57 4.06 7.68 12.48
CA HIS A 57 3.68 7.70 11.06
C HIS A 57 4.91 7.82 10.14
N LEU A 58 5.90 8.63 10.49
CA LEU A 58 7.14 8.74 9.72
C LEU A 58 7.89 7.41 9.73
N ALA A 59 8.12 6.82 10.91
CA ALA A 59 8.80 5.53 11.05
C ALA A 59 8.10 4.43 10.24
N TRP A 60 6.76 4.32 10.32
CA TRP A 60 6.01 3.34 9.53
C TRP A 60 6.15 3.56 8.02
N ILE A 61 5.96 4.78 7.51
CA ILE A 61 6.05 5.06 6.07
C ILE A 61 7.47 4.79 5.55
N THR A 62 8.52 5.17 6.30
CA THR A 62 9.91 4.88 5.93
C THR A 62 10.24 3.39 5.99
N SER A 63 9.85 2.69 7.06
CA SER A 63 10.11 1.25 7.19
C SER A 63 9.37 0.46 6.12
N LEU A 64 8.12 0.81 5.83
CA LEU A 64 7.33 0.18 4.78
C LEU A 64 7.98 0.37 3.40
N PHE A 65 8.40 1.60 3.08
CA PHE A 65 9.07 1.89 1.81
C PHE A 65 10.37 1.08 1.64
N PHE A 66 11.24 1.07 2.66
CA PHE A 66 12.51 0.35 2.58
C PHE A 66 12.33 -1.18 2.58
N VAL A 67 11.47 -1.75 3.44
CA VAL A 67 11.27 -3.21 3.48
C VAL A 67 10.56 -3.72 2.22
N ALA A 68 9.51 -3.04 1.77
CA ALA A 68 8.82 -3.42 0.54
C ALA A 68 9.75 -3.33 -0.68
N THR A 69 10.52 -2.24 -0.81
CA THR A 69 11.49 -2.08 -1.91
C THR A 69 12.56 -3.17 -1.84
N ALA A 70 13.20 -3.37 -0.69
CA ALA A 70 14.26 -4.37 -0.54
C ALA A 70 13.79 -5.78 -0.89
N ALA A 71 12.68 -6.24 -0.29
CA ALA A 71 12.15 -7.59 -0.57
C ALA A 71 11.70 -7.77 -2.03
N SER A 72 11.16 -6.73 -2.66
CA SER A 72 10.76 -6.76 -4.07
C SER A 72 11.96 -6.84 -5.02
N PHE A 73 12.99 -6.03 -4.79
CA PHE A 73 14.21 -6.03 -5.61
C PHE A 73 15.05 -7.30 -5.40
N ILE A 74 15.10 -7.84 -4.18
CA ILE A 74 15.73 -9.15 -3.90
C ILE A 74 15.05 -10.26 -4.72
N ASN A 75 13.72 -10.32 -4.74
CA ASN A 75 12.98 -11.31 -5.52
C ASN A 75 13.07 -11.07 -7.05
N ALA A 76 13.07 -9.80 -7.50
CA ALA A 76 13.24 -9.48 -8.91
C ALA A 76 14.64 -9.89 -9.41
N ALA A 77 15.68 -9.63 -8.61
CA ALA A 77 17.05 -10.06 -8.90
C ALA A 77 17.20 -11.59 -8.84
N SER A 78 16.51 -12.28 -7.92
CA SER A 78 16.57 -13.75 -7.84
C SER A 78 16.00 -14.41 -9.09
N HIS A 79 14.92 -13.89 -9.68
CA HIS A 79 14.40 -14.39 -10.95
C HIS A 79 15.34 -14.16 -12.13
N VAL A 80 16.09 -13.04 -12.16
CA VAL A 80 17.16 -12.84 -13.15
C VAL A 80 18.25 -13.89 -12.97
N TRP A 81 18.67 -14.17 -11.74
CA TRP A 81 19.70 -15.17 -11.46
C TRP A 81 19.25 -16.60 -11.78
N ASP A 82 18.06 -17.02 -11.36
CA ASP A 82 17.42 -18.29 -11.75
C ASP A 82 17.47 -18.48 -13.28
N SER A 83 17.11 -17.42 -14.01
CA SER A 83 17.04 -17.45 -15.48
C SER A 83 18.43 -17.48 -16.15
N VAL A 84 19.43 -16.79 -15.59
CA VAL A 84 20.83 -16.86 -16.06
C VAL A 84 21.43 -18.25 -15.83
N VAL A 85 21.14 -18.90 -14.70
CA VAL A 85 21.58 -20.28 -14.44
C VAL A 85 20.89 -21.25 -15.41
N ALA A 86 19.57 -21.14 -15.60
CA ALA A 86 18.82 -21.96 -16.55
C ALA A 86 19.29 -21.78 -18.01
N PHE A 87 19.55 -20.54 -18.44
CA PHE A 87 20.06 -20.24 -19.77
C PHE A 87 21.48 -20.81 -19.99
N ARG A 88 22.37 -20.68 -18.99
CA ARG A 88 23.72 -21.28 -19.06
C ARG A 88 23.66 -22.80 -19.19
N ALA A 89 22.82 -23.47 -18.41
CA ALA A 89 22.65 -24.92 -18.48
C ALA A 89 22.10 -25.41 -19.85
N LEU A 90 21.19 -24.64 -20.48
CA LEU A 90 20.79 -24.89 -21.86
C LEU A 90 21.98 -24.69 -22.84
N GLN A 91 22.73 -23.60 -22.69
CA GLN A 91 23.80 -23.22 -23.60
C GLN A 91 24.99 -24.20 -23.57
N THR A 92 25.35 -24.73 -22.40
CA THR A 92 26.44 -25.72 -22.24
C THR A 92 25.97 -27.15 -22.42
N GLN A 93 24.66 -27.40 -22.48
CA GLN A 93 24.01 -28.72 -22.34
C GLN A 93 24.32 -29.46 -21.02
N ASP A 94 25.02 -28.82 -20.08
CA ASP A 94 25.32 -29.38 -18.77
C ASP A 94 24.28 -28.91 -17.74
N MET A 95 23.53 -29.88 -17.22
CA MET A 95 22.49 -29.67 -16.20
C MET A 95 23.04 -29.75 -14.77
N ILE A 96 24.28 -30.22 -14.55
CA ILE A 96 24.88 -30.38 -13.22
C ILE A 96 24.91 -29.04 -12.44
N PRO A 97 25.29 -27.87 -13.03
CA PRO A 97 25.28 -26.59 -12.32
C PRO A 97 23.87 -26.15 -11.91
N LEU A 98 22.85 -26.44 -12.72
CA LEU A 98 21.45 -26.13 -12.41
C LEU A 98 20.91 -27.03 -11.29
N VAL A 99 21.23 -28.32 -11.35
CA VAL A 99 20.85 -29.31 -10.33
C VAL A 99 21.50 -28.93 -8.99
N ALA A 100 22.81 -28.68 -8.96
CA ALA A 100 23.52 -28.20 -7.76
C ALA A 100 22.99 -26.84 -7.25
N TYR A 101 22.53 -25.95 -8.15
CA TYR A 101 21.89 -24.70 -7.77
C TYR A 101 20.48 -24.87 -7.15
N SER A 102 19.79 -25.98 -7.45
CA SER A 102 18.48 -26.34 -6.88
C SER A 102 18.57 -27.24 -5.64
N GLN A 103 19.69 -27.94 -5.44
CA GLN A 103 19.91 -28.90 -4.36
C GLN A 103 20.88 -28.33 -3.32
N GLY A 104 20.37 -27.90 -2.17
CA GLY A 104 21.22 -27.50 -1.03
C GLY A 104 21.78 -26.07 -1.07
N ASN A 105 21.47 -25.24 -2.08
CA ASN A 105 22.01 -23.89 -2.14
C ASN A 105 21.47 -22.98 -1.01
N LYS A 106 22.35 -22.69 -0.05
CA LYS A 106 22.11 -21.84 1.12
C LYS A 106 21.79 -20.39 0.74
N GLU A 107 22.42 -19.86 -0.31
CA GLU A 107 22.21 -18.49 -0.80
C GLU A 107 20.81 -18.34 -1.38
N LYS A 108 20.40 -19.29 -2.24
CA LYS A 108 19.05 -19.36 -2.81
C LYS A 108 17.99 -19.46 -1.71
N THR A 109 18.24 -20.31 -0.70
CA THR A 109 17.37 -20.45 0.47
C THR A 109 17.28 -19.14 1.27
N GLY A 110 18.40 -18.44 1.47
CA GLY A 110 18.45 -17.15 2.17
C GLY A 110 17.72 -16.03 1.42
N VAL A 111 17.82 -16.01 0.09
CA VAL A 111 17.10 -15.07 -0.79
C VAL A 111 15.59 -15.33 -0.75
N ILE A 112 15.16 -16.59 -0.80
CA ILE A 112 13.76 -16.98 -0.58
C ILE A 112 13.30 -16.51 0.81
N ALA A 113 14.09 -16.72 1.85
CA ALA A 113 13.75 -16.27 3.21
C ALA A 113 13.60 -14.75 3.31
N ALA A 114 14.54 -13.98 2.76
CA ALA A 114 14.49 -12.52 2.73
C ALA A 114 13.22 -12.02 2.02
N THR A 115 12.83 -12.63 0.89
CA THR A 115 11.59 -12.30 0.18
C THR A 115 10.35 -12.58 1.03
N TYR A 116 10.14 -13.82 1.48
CA TYR A 116 8.87 -14.20 2.11
C TYR A 116 8.71 -13.65 3.52
N VAL A 117 9.81 -13.53 4.30
CA VAL A 117 9.78 -12.82 5.59
C VAL A 117 9.63 -11.32 5.38
N GLY A 118 10.32 -10.72 4.40
CA GLY A 118 10.17 -9.30 4.06
C GLY A 118 8.75 -8.95 3.61
N TYR A 119 8.07 -9.84 2.88
CA TYR A 119 6.66 -9.71 2.54
C TYR A 119 5.74 -9.75 3.77
N VAL A 120 5.96 -10.69 4.70
CA VAL A 120 5.17 -10.74 5.96
C VAL A 120 5.42 -9.48 6.80
N VAL A 121 6.66 -9.02 6.94
CA VAL A 121 6.98 -7.77 7.66
C VAL A 121 6.35 -6.54 6.98
N THR A 122 6.35 -6.48 5.64
CA THR A 122 5.65 -5.43 4.88
C THR A 122 4.17 -5.39 5.24
N ASN A 123 3.50 -6.55 5.31
CA ASN A 123 2.09 -6.65 5.69
C ASN A 123 1.85 -6.26 7.15
N CYS A 124 2.65 -6.75 8.09
CA CYS A 124 2.55 -6.35 9.49
C CYS A 124 2.63 -4.82 9.68
N ILE A 125 3.48 -4.13 8.90
CA ILE A 125 3.59 -2.66 8.92
C ILE A 125 2.38 -2.00 8.24
N ALA A 126 1.95 -2.48 7.06
CA ALA A 126 0.80 -1.96 6.34
C ALA A 126 -0.50 -2.09 7.15
N ASP A 127 -0.78 -3.27 7.69
CA ASP A 127 -1.89 -3.54 8.59
C ASP A 127 -1.82 -2.66 9.83
N SER A 128 -0.65 -2.48 10.45
CA SER A 128 -0.49 -1.58 11.61
C SER A 128 -0.88 -0.13 11.30
N VAL A 129 -0.52 0.38 10.11
CA VAL A 129 -0.90 1.72 9.65
C VAL A 129 -2.42 1.83 9.45
N LEU A 130 -3.04 0.83 8.82
CA LEU A 130 -4.48 0.81 8.57
C LEU A 130 -5.29 0.63 9.87
N ILE A 131 -4.83 -0.23 10.77
CA ILE A 131 -5.42 -0.47 12.10
C ILE A 131 -5.32 0.77 12.98
N HIS A 132 -4.17 1.46 13.02
CA HIS A 132 -4.03 2.71 13.77
C HIS A 132 -5.01 3.79 13.27
N ARG A 133 -5.18 3.89 11.94
CA ARG A 133 -6.18 4.79 11.33
C ARG A 133 -7.61 4.37 11.66
N LEU A 134 -7.92 3.07 11.63
CA LEU A 134 -9.23 2.51 12.04
C LEU A 134 -9.55 2.85 13.50
N CYS A 135 -8.61 2.61 14.42
CA CYS A 135 -8.72 2.95 15.84
C CYS A 135 -9.01 4.45 16.03
N THR A 136 -8.29 5.31 15.30
CA THR A 136 -8.44 6.78 15.38
C THR A 136 -9.82 7.24 14.87
N ILE A 137 -10.35 6.60 13.81
CA ILE A 137 -11.67 6.95 13.23
C ILE A 137 -12.85 6.43 14.07
N TRP A 138 -12.70 5.29 14.76
CA TRP A 138 -13.78 4.67 15.52
C TRP A 138 -13.78 5.00 17.02
N GLY A 139 -12.63 5.34 17.60
CA GLY A 139 -12.50 5.78 18.98
C GLY A 139 -12.96 4.74 20.03
N SER A 140 -14.19 4.89 20.51
CA SER A 140 -14.66 4.23 21.74
C SER A 140 -15.22 2.81 21.56
N SER A 141 -15.74 2.44 20.38
CA SER A 141 -16.42 1.14 20.20
C SER A 141 -15.43 -0.03 19.98
N ARG A 142 -14.70 -0.38 21.05
CA ARG A 142 -13.59 -1.35 21.07
C ARG A 142 -13.90 -2.68 20.36
N LEU A 143 -15.12 -3.21 20.49
CA LEU A 143 -15.52 -4.51 19.91
C LEU A 143 -15.43 -4.51 18.38
N VAL A 144 -15.90 -3.44 17.73
CA VAL A 144 -15.87 -3.29 16.25
C VAL A 144 -14.44 -3.20 15.72
N VAL A 145 -13.52 -2.63 16.51
CA VAL A 145 -12.09 -2.49 16.15
C VAL A 145 -11.29 -3.76 16.48
N ALA A 146 -11.67 -4.48 17.54
CA ALA A 146 -10.99 -5.71 17.97
C ALA A 146 -11.10 -6.84 16.94
N PHE A 147 -12.21 -6.93 16.20
CA PHE A 147 -12.40 -7.99 15.20
C PHE A 147 -11.41 -7.89 14.02
N PRO A 148 -11.22 -6.74 13.33
CA PRO A 148 -10.16 -6.58 12.34
C PRO A 148 -8.73 -6.75 12.88
N VAL A 149 -8.48 -6.31 14.12
CA VAL A 149 -7.17 -6.52 14.78
C VAL A 149 -6.88 -8.01 14.94
N LEU A 150 -7.83 -8.78 15.47
CA LEU A 150 -7.69 -10.23 15.63
C LEU A 150 -7.52 -10.93 14.27
N ALA A 151 -8.29 -10.52 13.26
CA ALA A 151 -8.21 -11.08 11.91
C ALA A 151 -6.82 -10.83 11.26
N SER A 152 -6.26 -9.62 11.39
CA SER A 152 -4.90 -9.28 10.93
C SER A 152 -3.82 -10.06 11.68
N VAL A 153 -3.92 -10.18 13.01
CA VAL A 153 -2.95 -10.96 13.82
C VAL A 153 -2.94 -12.43 13.40
N VAL A 154 -4.13 -13.03 13.19
CA VAL A 154 -4.25 -14.42 12.70
C VAL A 154 -3.71 -14.54 11.26
N ALA A 155 -4.04 -13.61 10.36
CA ALA A 155 -3.57 -13.63 8.98
C ALA A 155 -2.04 -13.57 8.89
N ASN A 156 -1.41 -12.65 9.61
CA ASN A 156 0.05 -12.49 9.62
C ASN A 156 0.76 -13.65 10.34
N ALA A 157 0.15 -14.27 11.35
CA ALA A 157 0.67 -15.50 11.96
C ALA A 157 0.67 -16.67 10.96
N VAL A 158 -0.42 -16.85 10.20
CA VAL A 158 -0.50 -17.85 9.11
C VAL A 158 0.53 -17.56 8.02
N GLY A 159 0.71 -16.30 7.63
CA GLY A 159 1.73 -15.87 6.67
C GLY A 159 3.16 -16.17 7.13
N LEU A 160 3.48 -15.93 8.41
CA LEU A 160 4.78 -16.24 8.99
C LEU A 160 5.04 -17.75 8.99
N VAL A 161 4.04 -18.57 9.36
CA VAL A 161 4.14 -20.04 9.30
C VAL A 161 4.34 -20.53 7.87
N ALA A 162 3.62 -19.97 6.89
CA ALA A 162 3.79 -20.31 5.48
C ALA A 162 5.19 -19.96 4.95
N ALA A 163 5.74 -18.79 5.33
CA ALA A 163 7.10 -18.39 5.00
C ALA A 163 8.16 -19.32 5.63
N ILE A 164 7.99 -19.71 6.90
CA ILE A 164 8.89 -20.65 7.58
C ILE A 164 8.83 -22.04 6.94
N MET A 165 7.63 -22.56 6.64
CA MET A 165 7.49 -23.84 5.93
C MET A 165 8.13 -23.79 4.54
N LYS A 166 7.92 -22.72 3.77
CA LYS A 166 8.49 -22.56 2.42
C LYS A 166 10.01 -22.50 2.42
N THR A 167 10.61 -21.82 3.40
CA THR A 167 12.08 -21.67 3.53
C THR A 167 12.79 -22.89 4.09
N ILE A 168 12.10 -23.71 4.89
CA ILE A 168 12.61 -25.04 5.28
C ILE A 168 12.53 -25.99 4.08
N ALA A 169 11.39 -26.01 3.37
CA ALA A 169 11.16 -26.88 2.23
C ALA A 169 12.04 -26.55 1.01
N SER A 170 12.45 -25.30 0.83
CA SER A 170 13.34 -24.88 -0.27
C SER A 170 14.83 -25.18 -0.05
N ARG A 171 15.21 -25.84 1.05
CA ARG A 171 16.62 -26.16 1.35
C ARG A 171 17.19 -27.19 0.39
N ASP A 172 16.45 -28.28 0.20
CA ASP A 172 16.79 -29.33 -0.75
C ASP A 172 15.50 -29.92 -1.31
N THR A 173 15.28 -29.77 -2.61
CA THR A 173 14.10 -30.31 -3.31
C THR A 173 14.28 -31.76 -3.77
N SER A 174 15.42 -32.40 -3.45
CA SER A 174 15.69 -33.82 -3.70
C SER A 174 15.00 -34.73 -2.71
N ASP A 175 14.92 -34.30 -1.44
CA ASP A 175 14.27 -35.05 -0.38
C ASP A 175 12.75 -35.08 -0.62
N PRO A 176 12.13 -36.26 -0.77
CA PRO A 176 10.68 -36.36 -1.00
C PRO A 176 9.85 -35.79 0.16
N ALA A 177 10.37 -35.76 1.39
CA ALA A 177 9.70 -35.14 2.54
C ALA A 177 9.71 -33.60 2.44
N LEU A 178 10.85 -33.00 2.05
CA LEU A 178 10.94 -31.55 1.82
C LEU A 178 10.15 -31.14 0.57
N TYR A 179 10.12 -31.94 -0.48
CA TYR A 179 9.29 -31.70 -1.66
C TYR A 179 7.78 -31.76 -1.33
N ALA A 180 7.33 -32.73 -0.54
CA ALA A 180 5.95 -32.80 -0.05
C ALA A 180 5.62 -31.59 0.85
N LEU A 181 6.55 -31.16 1.71
CA LEU A 181 6.42 -29.94 2.51
C LEU A 181 6.34 -28.68 1.63
N TYR A 182 7.10 -28.62 0.52
CA TYR A 182 7.09 -27.49 -0.42
C TYR A 182 5.72 -27.33 -1.08
N LEU A 183 5.13 -28.41 -1.60
CA LEU A 183 3.78 -28.39 -2.18
C LEU A 183 2.73 -27.94 -1.14
N LYS A 184 2.85 -28.42 0.11
CA LYS A 184 1.97 -28.00 1.19
C LYS A 184 2.15 -26.52 1.56
N ALA A 185 3.40 -26.02 1.58
CA ALA A 185 3.72 -24.63 1.84
C ALA A 185 3.18 -23.69 0.75
N VAL A 186 3.22 -24.11 -0.54
CA VAL A 186 2.58 -23.36 -1.64
C VAL A 186 1.06 -23.26 -1.44
N SER A 187 0.41 -24.36 -1.01
CA SER A 187 -1.03 -24.34 -0.69
C SER A 187 -1.37 -23.36 0.45
N TYR A 188 -0.60 -23.40 1.55
CA TYR A 188 -0.76 -22.44 2.65
C TYR A 188 -0.47 -20.99 2.22
N GLN A 189 0.49 -20.75 1.32
CA GLN A 189 0.81 -19.43 0.80
C GLN A 189 -0.34 -18.84 -0.03
N ILE A 190 -1.02 -19.65 -0.86
CA ILE A 190 -2.22 -19.25 -1.60
C ILE A 190 -3.35 -18.91 -0.63
N GLY A 191 -3.53 -19.72 0.42
CA GLY A 191 -4.47 -19.43 1.51
C GLY A 191 -4.19 -18.09 2.19
N TYR A 192 -2.93 -17.83 2.55
CA TYR A 192 -2.50 -16.55 3.13
C TYR A 192 -2.79 -15.35 2.22
N TYR A 193 -2.53 -15.44 0.91
CA TYR A 193 -2.88 -14.36 -0.03
C TYR A 193 -4.39 -14.06 -0.02
N ALA A 194 -5.25 -15.10 -0.02
CA ALA A 194 -6.69 -14.93 0.03
C ALA A 194 -7.17 -14.35 1.37
N THR A 195 -6.65 -14.84 2.51
CA THR A 195 -6.96 -14.29 3.84
C THR A 195 -6.53 -12.83 3.95
N ASN A 196 -5.34 -12.49 3.48
CA ASN A 196 -4.82 -11.13 3.53
C ASN A 196 -5.64 -10.17 2.66
N ALA A 197 -6.02 -10.59 1.45
CA ALA A 197 -6.93 -9.82 0.58
C ALA A 197 -8.28 -9.55 1.26
N ALA A 198 -8.83 -10.56 1.96
CA ALA A 198 -10.08 -10.41 2.70
C ALA A 198 -9.94 -9.44 3.89
N VAL A 199 -8.85 -9.53 4.67
CA VAL A 199 -8.60 -8.63 5.82
C VAL A 199 -8.39 -7.19 5.36
N ASN A 200 -7.52 -6.95 4.37
CA ASN A 200 -7.25 -5.61 3.85
C ASN A 200 -8.46 -4.99 3.14
N GLY A 201 -9.24 -5.80 2.41
CA GLY A 201 -10.52 -5.39 1.83
C GLY A 201 -11.56 -5.03 2.90
N MET A 202 -11.69 -5.86 3.95
CA MET A 202 -12.59 -5.60 5.08
C MET A 202 -12.24 -4.30 5.82
N ILE A 203 -10.96 -4.07 6.16
CA ILE A 203 -10.51 -2.85 6.84
C ILE A 203 -10.81 -1.62 5.95
N THR A 204 -10.54 -1.71 4.65
CA THR A 204 -10.84 -0.63 3.68
C THR A 204 -12.33 -0.32 3.63
N LEU A 205 -13.19 -1.34 3.50
CA LEU A 205 -14.65 -1.19 3.48
C LEU A 205 -15.20 -0.63 4.80
N MET A 206 -14.64 -1.04 5.95
CA MET A 206 -15.02 -0.50 7.25
C MET A 206 -14.66 0.99 7.37
N ILE A 207 -13.45 1.40 6.96
CA ILE A 207 -13.04 2.82 6.95
C ILE A 207 -13.96 3.64 6.05
N ALA A 208 -14.17 3.20 4.80
CA ALA A 208 -15.04 3.89 3.84
C ALA A 208 -16.49 3.98 4.34
N GLY A 209 -17.03 2.87 4.85
CA GLY A 209 -18.39 2.80 5.39
C GLY A 209 -18.59 3.69 6.62
N ARG A 210 -17.61 3.79 7.52
CA ARG A 210 -17.71 4.68 8.69
C ARG A 210 -17.71 6.15 8.30
N ILE A 211 -16.89 6.55 7.33
CA ILE A 211 -16.89 7.92 6.80
C ILE A 211 -18.24 8.22 6.12
N TRP A 212 -18.81 7.26 5.37
CA TRP A 212 -20.14 7.37 4.78
C TRP A 212 -21.26 7.50 5.83
N CYS A 213 -21.24 6.69 6.90
CA CYS A 213 -22.21 6.79 8.00
C CYS A 213 -22.13 8.17 8.67
N VAL A 214 -20.94 8.63 9.06
CA VAL A 214 -20.79 9.96 9.69
C VAL A 214 -21.28 11.08 8.77
N ALA A 215 -21.00 11.01 7.46
CA ALA A 215 -21.51 11.95 6.46
C ALA A 215 -23.03 11.89 6.27
N ARG A 216 -23.64 10.72 6.49
CA ARG A 216 -25.10 10.54 6.46
C ARG A 216 -25.77 11.02 7.76
N ASP A 217 -25.10 10.87 8.90
CA ASP A 217 -25.63 11.25 10.21
C ASP A 217 -25.61 12.78 10.39
N THR A 218 -24.52 13.46 9.98
CA THR A 218 -24.51 14.93 9.90
C THR A 218 -25.51 15.46 8.87
N ARG A 219 -25.68 14.78 7.73
CA ARG A 219 -26.74 15.10 6.77
C ARG A 219 -28.12 15.04 7.44
N HIS A 220 -28.47 13.97 8.14
CA HIS A 220 -29.78 13.84 8.81
C HIS A 220 -30.02 14.93 9.86
N ALA A 221 -28.99 15.33 10.61
CA ALA A 221 -29.10 16.45 11.55
C ALA A 221 -29.37 17.80 10.86
N TYR A 222 -28.74 18.05 9.69
CA TYR A 222 -28.92 19.30 8.93
C TYR A 222 -30.21 19.34 8.09
N LEU A 223 -30.72 18.18 7.65
CA LEU A 223 -31.86 18.09 6.73
C LEU A 223 -33.19 18.58 7.34
N ASN A 224 -33.25 18.73 8.67
CA ASN A 224 -34.38 19.34 9.38
C ASN A 224 -34.50 20.86 9.16
N ASN A 225 -33.49 21.54 8.58
CA ASN A 225 -33.47 23.01 8.52
C ASN A 225 -33.44 23.64 7.11
N LEU A 226 -32.83 23.02 6.09
CA LEU A 226 -32.87 23.58 4.71
C LEU A 226 -32.56 22.54 3.61
N ALA A 227 -33.13 22.76 2.43
CA ALA A 227 -33.15 21.79 1.35
C ALA A 227 -31.84 21.73 0.53
N GLY A 228 -31.07 20.65 0.71
CA GLY A 228 -29.93 20.29 -0.14
C GLY A 228 -29.89 18.77 -0.38
N ASN A 229 -30.09 18.31 -1.62
CA ASN A 229 -30.30 16.88 -1.89
C ASN A 229 -29.00 16.05 -2.01
N THR A 230 -27.84 16.70 -2.09
CA THR A 230 -26.54 16.05 -2.31
C THR A 230 -25.72 15.96 -1.02
N ILE A 231 -25.20 14.76 -0.72
CA ILE A 231 -24.01 14.63 0.13
C ILE A 231 -22.88 15.44 -0.51
N ASP A 232 -22.08 16.14 0.30
CA ASP A 232 -20.97 16.95 -0.20
C ASP A 232 -20.13 16.18 -1.24
N PRO A 233 -19.95 16.72 -2.46
CA PRO A 233 -19.17 16.03 -3.50
C PRO A 233 -17.72 15.78 -3.05
N TRP A 234 -17.24 16.59 -2.10
CA TRP A 234 -16.03 16.39 -1.31
C TRP A 234 -15.98 15.04 -0.58
N LEU A 235 -16.97 14.75 0.28
CA LEU A 235 -17.01 13.52 1.06
C LEU A 235 -17.22 12.29 0.17
N LYS A 236 -18.04 12.44 -0.88
CA LYS A 236 -18.21 11.40 -1.91
C LYS A 236 -16.88 11.09 -2.60
N SER A 237 -16.12 12.12 -2.99
CA SER A 237 -14.79 11.96 -3.63
C SER A 237 -13.80 11.22 -2.73
N ILE A 238 -13.69 11.62 -1.45
CA ILE A 238 -12.82 10.94 -0.47
C ILE A 238 -13.16 9.45 -0.33
N ILE A 239 -14.45 9.11 -0.28
CA ILE A 239 -14.89 7.72 -0.11
C ILE A 239 -14.59 6.88 -1.36
N THR A 240 -14.89 7.41 -2.56
CA THR A 240 -14.52 6.76 -3.83
C THR A 240 -13.01 6.53 -3.91
N MET A 241 -12.20 7.55 -3.60
CA MET A 241 -10.74 7.48 -3.74
C MET A 241 -10.06 6.57 -2.70
N ILE A 242 -10.65 6.43 -1.50
CA ILE A 242 -10.24 5.41 -0.51
C ILE A 242 -10.58 3.99 -1.00
N LEU A 243 -11.76 3.79 -1.59
CA LEU A 243 -12.16 2.49 -2.14
C LEU A 243 -11.29 2.11 -3.36
N GLU A 244 -11.04 3.05 -4.26
CA GLU A 244 -10.17 2.88 -5.42
C GLU A 244 -8.76 2.45 -4.99
N SER A 245 -8.05 3.31 -4.25
CA SER A 245 -6.66 3.05 -3.82
C SER A 245 -6.52 1.86 -2.85
N GLY A 246 -7.51 1.64 -1.97
CA GLY A 246 -7.51 0.51 -1.03
C GLY A 246 -7.88 -0.84 -1.67
N SER A 247 -8.64 -0.85 -2.77
CA SER A 247 -9.01 -2.10 -3.46
C SER A 247 -7.90 -2.66 -4.36
N MET A 248 -6.95 -1.84 -4.79
CA MET A 248 -5.81 -2.24 -5.64
C MET A 248 -5.06 -3.45 -5.05
N TYR A 249 -4.85 -3.46 -3.74
CA TYR A 249 -4.06 -4.51 -3.08
C TYR A 249 -4.80 -5.86 -2.99
N PRO A 250 -6.04 -5.95 -2.48
CA PRO A 250 -6.87 -7.16 -2.58
C PRO A 250 -7.05 -7.67 -4.02
N MET A 251 -7.25 -6.80 -5.01
CA MET A 251 -7.36 -7.21 -6.42
C MET A 251 -6.08 -7.90 -6.92
N LEU A 252 -4.91 -7.29 -6.69
CA LEU A 252 -3.64 -7.86 -7.14
C LEU A 252 -3.31 -9.18 -6.42
N LEU A 253 -3.66 -9.31 -5.14
CA LEU A 253 -3.54 -10.57 -4.40
C LEU A 253 -4.40 -11.69 -5.00
N ILE A 254 -5.64 -11.40 -5.38
CA ILE A 254 -6.53 -12.37 -6.01
C ILE A 254 -5.97 -12.80 -7.38
N VAL A 255 -5.49 -11.86 -8.20
CA VAL A 255 -4.85 -12.17 -9.50
C VAL A 255 -3.60 -13.03 -9.29
N HIS A 256 -2.72 -12.69 -8.34
CA HIS A 256 -1.53 -13.48 -8.02
C HIS A 256 -1.87 -14.90 -7.53
N ALA A 257 -2.88 -15.04 -6.67
CA ALA A 257 -3.36 -16.35 -6.20
C ALA A 257 -3.93 -17.20 -7.35
N VAL A 258 -4.69 -16.59 -8.27
CA VAL A 258 -5.25 -17.27 -9.46
C VAL A 258 -4.14 -17.71 -10.43
N LEU A 259 -3.15 -16.84 -10.72
CA LEU A 259 -2.00 -17.20 -11.55
C LEU A 259 -1.15 -18.30 -10.90
N THR A 260 -0.86 -18.18 -9.60
CA THR A 260 -0.10 -19.19 -8.84
C THR A 260 -0.79 -20.56 -8.87
N ARG A 261 -2.13 -20.60 -8.75
CA ARG A 261 -2.91 -21.84 -8.78
C ARG A 261 -2.99 -22.49 -10.16
N ASN A 262 -3.03 -21.70 -11.23
CA ASN A 262 -3.27 -22.17 -12.60
C ASN A 262 -2.03 -22.05 -13.51
N ALA A 263 -0.83 -21.99 -12.94
CA ALA A 263 0.42 -21.72 -13.65
C ALA A 263 0.71 -22.68 -14.82
N SER A 264 0.28 -23.94 -14.71
CA SER A 264 0.39 -24.97 -15.76
C SER A 264 -0.69 -24.92 -16.84
N SER A 265 -1.72 -24.09 -16.67
CA SER A 265 -2.88 -24.01 -17.58
C SER A 265 -2.96 -22.68 -18.32
N ILE A 266 -2.47 -21.59 -17.71
CA ILE A 266 -2.56 -20.23 -18.26
C ILE A 266 -1.42 -19.92 -19.26
N GLY A 267 -0.27 -20.61 -19.19
CA GLY A 267 0.84 -20.45 -20.14
C GLY A 267 1.56 -19.09 -20.11
N ILE A 268 1.18 -18.18 -19.22
CA ILE A 268 1.79 -16.85 -19.04
C ILE A 268 2.85 -16.93 -17.93
N PRO A 269 4.16 -16.88 -18.23
CA PRO A 269 5.21 -17.05 -17.24
C PRO A 269 5.54 -15.70 -16.56
N ILE A 270 4.64 -15.17 -15.73
CA ILE A 270 4.85 -13.91 -14.99
C ILE A 270 4.79 -14.18 -13.49
N ASP A 271 5.74 -13.63 -12.72
CA ASP A 271 5.68 -13.64 -11.25
C ASP A 271 5.17 -12.29 -10.73
N LEU A 272 4.01 -12.28 -10.06
CA LEU A 272 3.51 -11.07 -9.42
C LEU A 272 3.99 -10.91 -7.98
N THR A 273 4.83 -11.80 -7.45
CA THR A 273 5.35 -11.71 -6.07
C THR A 273 5.99 -10.34 -5.73
N PRO A 274 6.90 -9.76 -6.53
CA PRO A 274 7.49 -8.45 -6.19
C PRO A 274 6.51 -7.29 -6.42
N ALA A 275 5.58 -7.43 -7.38
CA ALA A 275 4.50 -6.46 -7.58
C ALA A 275 3.54 -6.41 -6.37
N VAL A 276 3.19 -7.58 -5.82
CA VAL A 276 2.37 -7.73 -4.62
C VAL A 276 3.06 -7.14 -3.39
N ILE A 277 4.38 -7.32 -3.23
CA ILE A 277 5.15 -6.71 -2.15
C ILE A 277 5.16 -5.17 -2.28
N LEU A 278 5.41 -4.62 -3.47
CA LEU A 278 5.35 -3.17 -3.69
C LEU A 278 3.94 -2.60 -3.44
N VAL A 279 2.89 -3.26 -3.92
CA VAL A 279 1.51 -2.75 -3.77
C VAL A 279 1.00 -2.80 -2.33
N ALA A 280 1.48 -3.76 -1.52
CA ALA A 280 1.27 -3.74 -0.06
C ALA A 280 1.86 -2.48 0.60
N GLY A 281 2.96 -1.94 0.04
CA GLY A 281 3.53 -0.66 0.44
C GLY A 281 2.82 0.57 -0.16
N ILE A 282 2.41 0.49 -1.43
CA ILE A 282 1.78 1.60 -2.18
C ILE A 282 0.39 1.93 -1.64
N ALA A 283 -0.46 0.93 -1.33
CA ALA A 283 -1.85 1.17 -0.92
C ALA A 283 -1.98 2.06 0.35
N PRO A 284 -1.37 1.73 1.51
CA PRO A 284 -1.46 2.58 2.69
C PRO A 284 -0.76 3.94 2.51
N THR A 285 0.36 4.01 1.77
CA THR A 285 1.02 5.30 1.46
C THR A 285 0.15 6.17 0.56
N SER A 286 -0.56 5.60 -0.43
CA SER A 286 -1.52 6.32 -1.27
C SER A 286 -2.65 6.92 -0.44
N ILE A 287 -3.19 6.16 0.52
CA ILE A 287 -4.24 6.63 1.44
C ILE A 287 -3.76 7.80 2.31
N ILE A 288 -2.46 7.84 2.67
CA ILE A 288 -1.85 8.96 3.41
C ILE A 288 -1.61 10.16 2.50
N ALA A 289 -1.07 9.97 1.29
CA ALA A 289 -0.89 11.02 0.27
C ALA A 289 -2.24 11.66 -0.14
N TRP A 290 -3.32 10.88 -0.16
CA TRP A 290 -4.67 11.39 -0.35
C TRP A 290 -5.13 12.28 0.80
N SER A 291 -4.83 11.92 2.06
CA SER A 291 -5.17 12.79 3.20
C SER A 291 -4.44 14.14 3.16
N SER A 292 -3.18 14.16 2.72
CA SER A 292 -2.38 15.38 2.62
C SER A 292 -2.85 16.32 1.51
N PHE A 293 -3.09 15.78 0.31
CA PHE A 293 -3.62 16.54 -0.83
C PHE A 293 -4.98 17.17 -0.52
N ASN A 294 -5.86 16.42 0.15
CA ASN A 294 -7.17 16.92 0.55
C ASN A 294 -7.07 18.04 1.60
N LEU A 295 -6.25 17.91 2.63
CA LEU A 295 -6.04 18.98 3.62
C LEU A 295 -5.51 20.29 2.98
N CYS A 296 -4.55 20.18 2.07
CA CYS A 296 -4.05 21.30 1.28
C CYS A 296 -5.16 21.94 0.41
N THR A 297 -6.01 21.11 -0.21
CA THR A 297 -7.13 21.59 -1.03
C THR A 297 -8.19 22.33 -0.20
N GLN A 298 -8.45 21.91 1.04
CA GLN A 298 -9.34 22.66 1.94
C GLN A 298 -8.73 24.00 2.37
N GLU A 299 -7.47 24.02 2.82
CA GLU A 299 -6.81 25.27 3.23
C GLU A 299 -6.77 26.30 2.10
N ASN A 300 -6.50 25.86 0.86
CA ASN A 300 -6.57 26.74 -0.32
C ASN A 300 -8.01 27.22 -0.65
N ARG A 301 -9.04 26.41 -0.39
CA ARG A 301 -10.45 26.84 -0.54
C ARG A 301 -10.85 27.85 0.54
N TYR A 302 -10.48 27.61 1.79
CA TYR A 302 -10.72 28.58 2.86
C TYR A 302 -9.96 29.88 2.60
N ALA A 303 -8.67 29.82 2.24
CA ALA A 303 -7.87 30.98 1.89
C ALA A 303 -8.53 31.81 0.76
N ARG A 304 -8.92 31.16 -0.34
CA ARG A 304 -9.60 31.81 -1.50
C ARG A 304 -10.98 32.38 -1.16
N ASN A 305 -11.71 31.75 -0.24
CA ASN A 305 -13.01 32.27 0.22
C ASN A 305 -12.83 33.37 1.30
N SER A 306 -11.65 33.47 1.92
CA SER A 306 -11.29 34.51 2.89
C SER A 306 -10.54 35.71 2.29
N THR A 307 -10.03 35.61 1.05
CA THR A 307 -9.75 36.79 0.22
C THR A 307 -11.09 37.38 -0.22
N PRO A 308 -11.52 38.54 0.31
CA PRO A 308 -12.84 39.07 0.03
C PRO A 308 -12.94 39.59 -1.41
N GLN A 309 -14.18 39.65 -1.91
CA GLN A 309 -14.54 40.62 -2.94
C GLN A 309 -14.44 42.03 -2.31
N PHE A 310 -13.26 42.63 -2.35
CA PHE A 310 -13.01 44.01 -1.90
C PHE A 310 -12.42 44.88 -3.04
N GLU A 311 -12.88 44.62 -4.26
CA GLU A 311 -12.94 45.62 -5.31
C GLU A 311 -14.41 45.94 -5.60
N LEU A 312 -14.72 47.22 -5.82
CA LEU A 312 -16.04 47.79 -6.07
C LEU A 312 -17.10 47.54 -4.96
N SER A 313 -17.01 48.31 -3.86
CA SER A 313 -18.17 48.84 -3.10
C SER A 313 -17.83 49.77 -1.92
N SER A 314 -16.54 49.97 -1.58
CA SER A 314 -16.11 50.71 -0.39
C SER A 314 -15.39 52.05 -0.65
N VAL A 315 -15.11 52.40 -1.92
CA VAL A 315 -14.27 53.56 -2.30
C VAL A 315 -14.91 54.92 -2.01
N GLU A 316 -16.24 55.00 -1.86
CA GLU A 316 -16.97 56.26 -1.61
C GLU A 316 -17.56 56.41 -0.20
N ALA A 317 -17.52 55.37 0.65
CA ALA A 317 -18.19 55.41 1.96
C ALA A 317 -17.28 55.87 3.12
N VAL A 318 -15.99 55.51 3.11
CA VAL A 318 -15.06 55.75 4.24
C VAL A 318 -14.28 57.07 4.10
N LYS A 319 -14.45 57.79 2.97
CA LYS A 319 -13.72 59.04 2.69
C LYS A 319 -14.31 60.28 3.40
N THR A 320 -15.40 60.11 4.14
CA THR A 320 -16.19 61.23 4.72
C THR A 320 -15.93 61.43 6.22
N GLU A 321 -15.62 60.38 6.99
CA GLU A 321 -15.39 60.50 8.45
C GLU A 321 -13.98 61.04 8.79
N VAL A 322 -12.98 60.80 7.93
CA VAL A 322 -11.58 61.21 8.17
C VAL A 322 -11.39 62.74 8.18
N SER A 323 -12.32 63.50 7.59
CA SER A 323 -12.27 64.97 7.59
C SER A 323 -12.81 65.64 8.87
N CYS A 324 -13.48 64.90 9.77
CA CYS A 324 -14.13 65.49 10.95
C CYS A 324 -13.25 65.49 12.22
N ILE A 325 -12.29 64.55 12.31
CA ILE A 325 -11.46 64.38 13.53
C ILE A 325 -10.33 65.42 13.62
N THR A 326 -9.87 65.94 12.48
CA THR A 326 -8.70 66.85 12.37
C THR A 326 -8.90 68.22 13.04
N ILE A 327 -10.14 68.60 13.41
CA ILE A 327 -10.44 69.90 14.04
C ILE A 327 -10.38 69.83 15.58
N GLN A 328 -10.53 68.65 16.19
CA GLN A 328 -10.68 68.51 17.65
C GLN A 328 -9.35 68.30 18.41
N SER A 329 -8.22 68.17 17.70
CA SER A 329 -6.88 67.93 18.29
C SER A 329 -6.12 69.22 18.69
N SER A 330 -6.80 70.35 18.89
CA SER A 330 -6.15 71.67 19.04
C SER A 330 -6.52 72.50 20.28
N ASN A 331 -7.42 72.01 21.17
CA ASN A 331 -7.92 72.83 22.30
C ASN A 331 -7.60 72.31 23.70
N ASP A 332 -7.38 71.01 23.91
CA ASP A 332 -7.12 70.45 25.26
C ASP A 332 -5.64 70.55 25.66
N LEU A 333 -5.08 71.75 25.55
CA LEU A 333 -3.73 72.11 26.01
C LEU A 333 -3.75 73.25 27.06
N THR A 334 -4.82 73.33 27.85
CA THR A 334 -4.94 74.16 29.05
C THR A 334 -5.84 73.52 30.11
N ASN A 335 -5.25 73.03 31.20
CA ASN A 335 -5.61 73.29 32.61
C ASN A 335 -5.26 72.11 33.55
N VAL A 336 -4.43 72.42 34.57
CA VAL A 336 -4.12 71.65 35.79
C VAL A 336 -3.51 70.25 35.56
#